data_AF-A0A7S2FPZ5-F1
#
_entry.id   AF-A0A7S2FPZ5-F1
#
_cell.length_a   1.000
_cell.length_b   1.000
_cell.length_c   1.000
_cell.angle_alpha   90.00
_cell.angle_beta   90.00
_cell.angle_gamma   90.00
#
_symmetry.space_group_name_H-M   'P 1'
#
loop_
_entity.id
_entity.type
_entity.pdbx_description
1 polymer ?
#
loop_
_entity_poly.entity_id
_entity_poly.type
_entity_poly.pdbx_seq_one_letter_code
_entity_poly.pdbx_strand_id
1 'polypeptide(L)'
;VAPPPSVAELRALVSKLRANMYVNGDEISHIIPVNAAFCAEGSSFYVRKMLKQFRKSPLGGGFPQSSQVHAGSCQDAGRGFNEQKMDFYQGCFKQARVFANPEHHKGWDHFAKTYTRQWKFAHHKTDEDVFHAMQHICLK
;
A
#
# COMPACT_ATOMS: atom_id res chain seq x y z
N VAL A 1 29.38 -27.29 -13.21
CA VAL A 1 28.29 -26.35 -13.53
C VAL A 1 26.98 -27.09 -13.33
N ALA A 2 26.08 -26.60 -12.48
CA ALA A 2 24.78 -27.24 -12.31
C ALA A 2 23.93 -27.03 -13.59
N PRO A 3 23.16 -28.04 -14.04
CA PRO A 3 22.28 -27.87 -15.19
C PRO A 3 21.18 -26.83 -14.87
N PRO A 4 20.69 -26.11 -15.89
CA PRO A 4 19.58 -25.18 -15.69
C PRO A 4 18.31 -25.94 -15.25
N PRO A 5 17.43 -25.30 -14.46
CA PRO A 5 16.20 -25.93 -14.02
C PRO A 5 15.31 -26.27 -15.22
N SER A 6 14.67 -27.43 -15.15
CA SER A 6 13.68 -27.85 -16.11
C SER A 6 12.43 -26.97 -16.07
N VAL A 7 11.65 -26.98 -17.16
CA VAL A 7 10.36 -26.29 -17.22
C VAL A 7 9.39 -26.77 -16.13
N ALA A 8 9.47 -28.04 -15.74
CA ALA A 8 8.65 -28.59 -14.67
C ALA A 8 9.02 -28.01 -13.30
N GLU A 9 10.31 -27.87 -13.01
CA GLU A 9 10.80 -27.25 -11.79
C GLU A 9 10.42 -25.76 -11.73
N LEU A 10 10.54 -25.05 -12.85
CA LEU A 10 10.08 -23.65 -12.93
C LEU A 10 8.58 -23.52 -12.68
N ARG A 11 7.75 -24.41 -13.24
CA ARG A 11 6.30 -24.42 -12.99
C ARG A 11 5.97 -24.72 -11.52
N ALA A 12 6.65 -25.68 -10.90
CA ALA A 12 6.47 -26.01 -9.50
C ALA A 12 6.87 -24.84 -8.59
N LEU A 13 7.96 -24.15 -8.93
CA LEU A 13 8.42 -22.96 -8.23
C LEU A 13 7.41 -21.82 -8.35
N VAL A 14 6.93 -21.53 -9.55
CA VAL A 14 5.89 -20.51 -9.82
C VAL A 14 4.59 -20.85 -9.09
N SER A 15 4.20 -22.14 -9.03
CA SER A 15 3.02 -22.59 -8.29
C SER A 15 3.17 -22.39 -6.78
N LYS A 16 4.34 -22.72 -6.21
CA LYS A 16 4.64 -22.47 -4.80
C LYS A 16 4.67 -20.98 -4.47
N LEU A 17 5.26 -20.15 -5.34
CA LEU A 17 5.28 -18.69 -5.20
C LEU A 17 3.85 -18.14 -5.24
N ARG A 18 3.02 -18.60 -6.18
CA ARG A 18 1.59 -18.23 -6.24
C ARG A 18 0.84 -18.67 -5.00
N ALA A 19 1.05 -19.88 -4.49
CA ALA A 19 0.38 -20.36 -3.27
C ALA A 19 0.68 -19.46 -2.05
N ASN A 20 1.91 -18.93 -1.95
CA ASN A 20 2.29 -17.97 -0.92
C ASN A 20 1.71 -16.56 -1.17
N MET A 21 1.25 -16.27 -2.40
CA MET A 21 0.61 -15.02 -2.79
C MET A 21 -0.90 -15.00 -2.55
N TYR A 22 -1.52 -15.92 -1.82
CA TYR A 22 -2.97 -15.87 -1.56
C TYR A 22 -3.31 -15.53 -0.10
N VAL A 23 -4.26 -14.62 0.11
CA VAL A 23 -4.92 -14.37 1.40
C VAL A 23 -6.39 -14.71 1.24
N ASN A 24 -6.87 -15.73 1.97
CA ASN A 24 -8.26 -16.22 1.91
C ASN A 24 -8.76 -16.60 0.49
N GLY A 25 -7.87 -17.07 -0.39
CA GLY A 25 -8.21 -17.46 -1.76
C GLY A 25 -8.14 -16.33 -2.79
N ASP A 26 -7.85 -15.09 -2.36
CA ASP A 26 -7.61 -13.94 -3.25
C ASP A 26 -6.10 -13.66 -3.41
N GLU A 27 -5.68 -13.31 -4.62
CA GLU A 27 -4.30 -12.91 -4.93
C GLU A 27 -3.91 -11.68 -4.10
N ILE A 28 -2.72 -11.73 -3.49
CA ILE A 28 -2.09 -10.62 -2.79
C ILE A 28 -1.74 -9.56 -3.82
N SER A 29 -2.14 -8.34 -3.53
CA SER A 29 -1.70 -7.17 -4.25
C SER A 29 -1.17 -6.13 -3.28
N HIS A 30 -0.47 -5.15 -3.81
CA HIS A 30 0.00 -4.00 -3.06
C HIS A 30 -0.27 -2.68 -3.79
N ILE A 31 -0.19 -1.60 -3.03
CA ILE A 31 -0.15 -0.22 -3.52
C ILE A 31 0.99 0.53 -2.87
N ILE A 32 1.61 1.41 -3.66
CA ILE A 32 2.69 2.30 -3.23
C ILE A 32 2.28 3.73 -3.61
N PRO A 33 2.21 4.67 -2.65
CA PRO A 33 1.98 6.07 -2.95
C PRO A 33 3.19 6.69 -3.65
N VAL A 34 3.03 7.90 -4.16
CA VAL A 34 4.18 8.68 -4.65
C VAL A 34 5.25 8.83 -3.58
N ASN A 35 6.50 8.91 -4.02
CA ASN A 35 7.70 8.93 -3.18
C ASN A 35 7.89 7.65 -2.34
N ALA A 36 7.11 6.59 -2.58
CA ALA A 36 7.29 5.27 -1.97
C ALA A 36 7.48 5.32 -0.44
N ALA A 37 6.76 6.22 0.24
CA ALA A 37 6.90 6.43 1.68
C ALA A 37 6.51 5.19 2.52
N PHE A 38 5.58 4.38 2.01
CA PHE A 38 5.18 3.09 2.56
C PHE A 38 4.68 2.19 1.43
N CYS A 39 4.42 0.94 1.74
CA CYS A 39 3.69 0.01 0.90
C CYS A 39 2.58 -0.64 1.70
N ALA A 40 1.40 -0.78 1.11
CA ALA A 40 0.28 -1.45 1.74
C ALA A 40 -0.19 -2.61 0.86
N GLU A 41 -0.29 -3.80 1.45
CA GLU A 41 -0.65 -5.03 0.76
C GLU A 41 -1.79 -5.76 1.47
N GLY A 42 -2.46 -6.64 0.74
CA GLY A 42 -3.59 -7.45 1.20
C GLY A 42 -4.26 -8.13 0.03
N SER A 43 -5.50 -8.60 0.19
CA SER A 43 -6.23 -9.15 -0.95
C SER A 43 -6.44 -8.09 -2.03
N SER A 44 -6.36 -8.50 -3.30
CA SER A 44 -6.54 -7.62 -4.46
C SER A 44 -7.81 -6.77 -4.37
N PHE A 45 -8.91 -7.37 -3.93
CA PHE A 45 -10.18 -6.67 -3.73
C PHE A 45 -10.10 -5.62 -2.62
N TYR A 46 -9.50 -5.96 -1.48
CA TYR A 46 -9.37 -5.05 -0.35
C TYR A 46 -8.46 -3.86 -0.66
N VAL A 47 -7.31 -4.13 -1.29
CA VAL A 47 -6.34 -3.10 -1.67
C VAL A 47 -6.92 -2.12 -2.70
N ARG A 48 -7.74 -2.60 -3.65
CA ARG A 48 -8.51 -1.72 -4.56
C ARG A 48 -9.48 -0.80 -3.81
N LYS A 49 -10.20 -1.32 -2.81
CA LYS A 49 -11.08 -0.49 -1.97
C LYS A 49 -10.28 0.55 -1.19
N MET A 50 -9.15 0.15 -0.61
CA MET A 50 -8.26 1.02 0.14
C MET A 50 -7.72 2.17 -0.74
N LEU A 51 -7.23 1.87 -1.94
CA LEU A 51 -6.79 2.89 -2.91
C LEU A 51 -7.92 3.89 -3.25
N LYS A 52 -9.15 3.39 -3.44
CA LYS A 52 -10.31 4.24 -3.70
C LYS A 52 -10.61 5.19 -2.53
N GLN A 53 -10.44 4.74 -1.29
CA GLN A 53 -10.62 5.62 -0.12
C GLN A 53 -9.50 6.65 -0.01
N PHE A 54 -8.24 6.25 -0.20
CA PHE A 54 -7.13 7.19 -0.19
C PHE A 54 -7.32 8.32 -1.18
N ARG A 55 -7.72 8.00 -2.42
CA ARG A 55 -7.98 8.99 -3.48
C ARG A 55 -9.10 9.98 -3.17
N LYS A 56 -10.04 9.62 -2.30
CA LYS A 56 -11.14 10.49 -1.85
C LYS A 56 -10.81 11.30 -0.61
N SER A 57 -9.70 11.00 0.04
CA SER A 57 -9.29 11.61 1.30
C SER A 57 -8.35 12.80 1.09
N PRO A 58 -7.99 13.53 2.15
CA PRO A 58 -6.92 14.53 2.11
C PRO A 58 -5.56 13.99 1.66
N LEU A 59 -5.36 12.67 1.62
CA LEU A 59 -4.16 12.02 1.11
C LEU A 59 -4.18 11.77 -0.41
N GLY A 60 -5.28 12.10 -1.10
CA GLY A 60 -5.50 11.71 -2.50
C GLY A 60 -4.42 12.20 -3.47
N GLY A 61 -3.81 13.36 -3.21
CA GLY A 61 -2.69 13.86 -4.00
C GLY A 61 -1.45 12.95 -3.98
N GLY A 62 -1.33 12.08 -2.98
CA GLY A 62 -0.27 11.08 -2.89
C GLY A 62 -0.56 9.79 -3.67
N PHE A 63 -1.74 9.67 -4.27
CA PHE A 63 -2.19 8.49 -5.03
C PHE A 63 -2.72 8.87 -6.42
N PRO A 64 -1.85 9.42 -7.30
CA PRO A 64 -2.19 9.74 -8.68
C PRO A 64 -2.64 8.49 -9.46
N GLN A 65 -3.08 8.68 -10.70
CA GLN A 65 -3.50 7.57 -11.56
C GLN A 65 -2.40 6.53 -11.80
N SER A 66 -1.12 6.93 -11.72
CA SER A 66 0.04 6.04 -11.79
C SER A 66 0.24 5.17 -10.55
N SER A 67 -0.30 5.56 -9.38
CA SER A 67 -0.35 4.68 -8.20
C SER A 67 -1.46 3.66 -8.40
N GLN A 68 -1.11 2.52 -8.98
CA GLN A 68 -2.03 1.43 -9.28
C GLN A 68 -1.90 0.29 -8.27
N VAL A 69 -2.87 -0.62 -8.30
CA VAL A 69 -2.79 -1.88 -7.56
C VAL A 69 -1.94 -2.84 -8.40
N HIS A 70 -0.89 -3.37 -7.80
CA HIS A 70 0.02 -4.31 -8.44
C HIS A 70 -0.12 -5.68 -7.78
N ALA A 71 -0.13 -6.74 -8.59
CA ALA A 71 -0.05 -8.10 -8.07
C ALA A 71 1.29 -8.34 -7.37
N GLY A 72 1.29 -9.16 -6.32
CA GLY A 72 2.46 -9.45 -5.50
C GLY A 72 2.47 -8.70 -4.18
N SER A 73 3.41 -9.09 -3.33
CA SER A 73 3.64 -8.50 -2.02
C SER A 73 4.42 -7.17 -2.10
N CYS A 74 4.46 -6.44 -1.00
CA CYS A 74 5.31 -5.27 -0.83
C CYS A 74 6.80 -5.61 -0.94
N GLN A 75 7.20 -6.81 -0.53
CA GLN A 75 8.58 -7.30 -0.67
C GLN A 75 8.95 -7.48 -2.15
N ASP A 76 8.00 -7.94 -2.97
CA ASP A 76 8.21 -8.15 -4.42
C ASP A 76 8.39 -6.84 -5.18
N ALA A 77 7.97 -5.70 -4.61
CA ALA A 77 8.10 -4.40 -5.25
C ALA A 77 9.54 -3.87 -5.33
N GLY A 78 10.51 -4.54 -4.69
CA GLY A 78 11.95 -4.26 -4.86
C GLY A 78 12.45 -2.95 -4.26
N ARG A 79 11.75 -2.39 -3.26
CA ARG A 79 12.05 -1.08 -2.62
C ARG A 79 12.34 -1.16 -1.12
N GLY A 80 12.80 -2.31 -0.64
CA GLY A 80 13.22 -2.49 0.74
C GLY A 80 12.08 -2.51 1.78
N PHE A 81 10.83 -2.75 1.37
CA PHE A 81 9.65 -2.85 2.25
C PHE A 81 9.68 -4.12 3.12
N ASN A 82 10.62 -4.18 4.06
CA ASN A 82 10.94 -5.39 4.82
C ASN A 82 10.42 -5.35 6.26
N GLU A 83 10.01 -4.17 6.75
CA GLU A 83 9.60 -3.96 8.13
C GLU A 83 8.17 -3.43 8.21
N GLN A 84 7.28 -4.23 8.79
CA GLN A 84 5.92 -3.81 9.11
C GLN A 84 5.98 -2.84 10.28
N LYS A 85 5.71 -1.55 10.03
CA LYS A 85 5.96 -0.47 11.01
C LYS A 85 4.76 0.41 11.34
N MET A 86 3.62 0.19 10.68
CA MET A 86 2.55 1.18 10.67
C MET A 86 1.30 0.70 11.43
N ASP A 87 1.28 0.96 12.73
CA ASP A 87 0.17 0.57 13.63
C ASP A 87 -1.09 1.42 13.44
N PHE A 88 -0.97 2.69 13.06
CA PHE A 88 -2.12 3.58 12.79
C PHE A 88 -3.07 2.99 11.73
N TYR A 89 -2.51 2.26 10.76
CA TYR A 89 -3.25 1.60 9.71
C TYR A 89 -4.03 0.37 10.18
N GLN A 90 -3.59 -0.28 11.26
CA GLN A 90 -4.24 -1.48 11.76
C GLN A 90 -5.65 -1.19 12.29
N GLY A 91 -5.92 0.03 12.77
CA GLY A 91 -7.27 0.44 13.17
C GLY A 91 -8.25 0.58 11.99
N CYS A 92 -7.78 1.18 10.89
CA CYS A 92 -8.62 1.58 9.75
C CYS A 92 -8.60 0.61 8.56
N PHE A 93 -7.57 -0.21 8.46
CA PHE A 93 -7.32 -1.12 7.34
C PHE A 93 -6.89 -2.50 7.86
N LYS A 94 -7.73 -3.11 8.70
CA LYS A 94 -7.47 -4.36 9.45
C LYS A 94 -7.07 -5.56 8.59
N GLN A 95 -7.42 -5.56 7.30
CA GLN A 95 -7.10 -6.66 6.37
C GLN A 95 -5.89 -6.35 5.48
N ALA A 96 -5.22 -5.23 5.71
CA ALA A 96 -3.99 -4.87 5.02
C ALA A 96 -2.79 -4.92 5.98
N ARG A 97 -1.64 -5.29 5.43
CA ARG A 97 -0.34 -5.11 6.08
C ARG A 97 0.34 -3.89 5.47
N VAL A 98 1.03 -3.12 6.30
CA VAL A 98 1.69 -1.89 5.88
C VAL A 98 3.15 -1.90 6.27
N PHE A 99 4.01 -1.72 5.28
CA PHE A 99 5.46 -1.76 5.38
C PHE A 99 6.02 -0.36 5.18
N ALA A 100 6.93 0.06 6.04
CA ALA A 100 7.65 1.31 5.84
C ALA A 100 8.77 1.10 4.82
N ASN A 101 9.10 2.16 4.07
CA ASN A 101 10.32 2.19 3.29
C ASN A 101 11.48 2.67 4.19
N PRO A 102 12.50 1.84 4.46
CA PRO A 102 13.63 2.23 5.29
C PRO A 102 14.48 3.36 4.68
N GLU A 103 14.45 3.53 3.37
CA GLU A 103 15.20 4.61 2.68
C GLU A 103 14.53 5.98 2.85
N HIS A 104 13.24 6.01 3.20
CA HIS A 104 12.49 7.23 3.43
C HIS A 104 12.37 7.54 4.93
N HIS A 105 13.43 8.12 5.51
CA HIS A 105 13.51 8.52 6.92
C HIS A 105 12.37 9.45 7.39
N LYS A 106 11.75 10.22 6.49
CA LYS A 106 10.60 11.07 6.80
C LYS A 106 9.25 10.33 6.76
N GLY A 107 9.23 9.15 6.15
CA GLY A 107 8.17 8.15 6.18
C GLY A 107 6.75 8.67 5.96
N TRP A 108 5.82 8.01 6.66
CA TRP A 108 4.40 8.32 6.67
C TRP A 108 4.10 9.75 7.13
N ASP A 109 4.73 10.21 8.22
CA ASP A 109 4.37 11.51 8.82
C ASP A 109 4.57 12.66 7.84
N HIS A 110 5.67 12.63 7.09
CA HIS A 110 5.92 13.64 6.07
C HIS A 110 4.97 13.49 4.88
N PHE A 111 4.67 12.26 4.45
CA PHE A 111 3.66 12.01 3.43
C PHE A 111 2.29 12.59 3.84
N ALA A 112 1.80 12.22 5.03
CA ALA A 112 0.52 12.65 5.55
C ALA A 112 0.46 14.17 5.73
N LYS A 113 1.48 14.79 6.34
CA LYS A 113 1.55 16.26 6.50
C LYS A 113 1.59 16.99 5.16
N THR A 114 2.30 16.45 4.17
CA THR A 114 2.43 17.07 2.85
C THR A 114 1.08 17.10 2.13
N TYR A 115 0.42 15.96 2.01
CA TYR A 115 -0.82 15.88 1.22
C TYR A 115 -2.03 16.47 1.95
N THR A 116 -2.13 16.31 3.28
CA THR A 116 -3.19 17.00 4.05
C THR A 116 -3.07 18.52 3.95
N ARG A 117 -1.85 19.08 4.02
CA ARG A 117 -1.62 20.52 3.84
C ARG A 117 -2.01 21.00 2.44
N GLN A 118 -1.61 20.27 1.40
CA GLN A 118 -1.95 20.60 0.01
C GLN A 118 -3.47 20.58 -0.20
N TRP A 119 -4.15 19.52 0.26
CA TRP A 119 -5.60 19.40 0.18
C TRP A 119 -6.30 20.53 0.95
N LYS A 120 -5.85 20.81 2.18
CA LYS A 120 -6.39 21.90 3.02
C LYS A 120 -6.36 23.24 2.28
N PHE A 121 -5.22 23.57 1.68
CA PHE A 121 -5.04 24.80 0.92
C PHE A 121 -5.91 24.83 -0.34
N ALA A 122 -5.91 23.75 -1.13
CA ALA A 122 -6.65 23.67 -2.40
C ALA A 122 -8.19 23.74 -2.22
N HIS A 123 -8.72 23.31 -1.06
CA HIS A 123 -10.15 23.27 -0.79
C HIS A 123 -10.63 24.32 0.21
N HIS A 124 -9.78 25.27 0.62
CA HIS A 124 -10.06 26.29 1.63
C HIS A 124 -10.64 25.69 2.94
N LYS A 125 -9.98 24.66 3.45
CA LYS A 125 -10.42 23.89 4.63
C LYS A 125 -9.62 24.24 5.89
N THR A 126 -10.15 23.85 7.04
CA THR A 126 -9.50 23.98 8.35
C THR A 126 -8.79 22.68 8.76
N ASP A 127 -8.09 22.69 9.89
CA ASP A 127 -7.51 21.46 10.45
C ASP A 127 -8.60 20.51 10.99
N GLU A 128 -9.73 21.04 11.45
CA GLU A 128 -10.90 20.26 11.87
C GLU A 128 -11.55 19.53 10.68
N ASP A 129 -11.67 20.20 9.53
CA ASP A 129 -12.12 19.57 8.29
C ASP A 129 -11.21 18.41 7.86
N VAL A 130 -9.89 18.59 7.96
CA VAL A 130 -8.91 17.53 7.68
C VAL A 130 -9.10 16.36 8.64
N PHE A 131 -9.26 16.63 9.93
CA PHE A 131 -9.48 15.60 10.93
C PHE A 131 -10.73 14.77 10.62
N HIS A 132 -11.87 15.40 10.36
CA HIS A 132 -13.10 14.69 9.98
C HIS A 132 -12.96 13.92 8.68
N ALA A 133 -12.35 14.52 7.64
CA ALA A 133 -12.13 13.84 6.37
C ALA A 133 -11.22 12.61 6.53
N MET A 134 -10.22 12.67 7.41
CA MET A 134 -9.35 11.55 7.73
C MET A 134 -10.07 10.42 8.47
N GLN A 135 -11.09 10.70 9.29
CA GLN A 135 -11.90 9.65 9.93
C GLN A 135 -12.70 8.81 8.90
N HIS A 136 -13.03 9.39 7.75
CA HIS A 136 -13.79 8.71 6.69
C HIS A 136 -12.92 7.84 5.77
N ILE A 137 -11.60 7.84 5.95
CA ILE A 137 -10.69 7.04 5.13
C ILE A 137 -10.78 5.53 5.42
N CYS A 138 -11.21 5.18 6.63
CA CYS A 138 -11.17 3.84 7.17
C CYS A 138 -12.19 2.94 6.47
N LEU A 139 -11.79 1.69 6.17
CA LEU A 139 -12.71 0.68 5.68
C LEU A 139 -13.41 0.05 6.89
N LYS A 140 -14.74 0.20 6.94
CA LYS A 140 -15.61 -0.44 7.93
C LYS A 140 -15.71 -1.94 7.69
#